data_AF-A0A2S4Z3Y5-F1
#
_entry.id   AF-A0A2S4Z3Y5-F1
#
_cell.length_a   1.000
_cell.length_b   1.000
_cell.length_c   1.000
_cell.angle_alpha   90.00
_cell.angle_beta   90.00
_cell.angle_gamma   90.00
#
_symmetry.space_group_name_H-M   'P 1'
#
loop_
_entity.id
_entity.type
_entity.pdbx_description
1 polymer ?
#
loop_
_entity_poly.entity_id
_entity_poly.type
_entity_poly.pdbx_seq_one_letter_code
_entity_poly.pdbx_strand_id
1 'polypeptide(L)'
;MTRSGPQSTELDTLRRLVQERTADLQRIKAEYDNYRKRVRRDRLAVREIAAANVLKALLPVLDAVDRALAHEPLTPGLKDIADSLKEQLGSLGVTSFGEVGDPFDPACHDALTHRIDPESERLVCSQILRPGYRLGENLLRPATVEVTGPAPPAKNAPGPECGVRGASARADKPPLPVAPT
;
A
#
# COMPACT_ATOMS: atom_id res chain seq x y z
N MET A 1 -31.83 -28.01 -67.87
CA MET A 1 -30.38 -28.16 -67.65
C MET A 1 -29.89 -27.06 -66.73
N THR A 2 -29.78 -27.39 -65.45
CA THR A 2 -29.47 -26.50 -64.32
C THR A 2 -27.96 -26.27 -64.19
N ARG A 3 -27.46 -25.09 -64.58
CA ARG A 3 -26.08 -24.64 -64.28
C ARG A 3 -25.86 -24.24 -62.80
N SER A 4 -26.66 -24.77 -61.86
CA SER A 4 -26.76 -24.22 -60.49
C SER A 4 -25.72 -24.77 -59.50
N GLY A 5 -25.03 -25.88 -59.82
CA GLY A 5 -24.10 -26.57 -58.90
C GLY A 5 -22.81 -25.82 -58.51
N PRO A 6 -22.11 -25.11 -59.43
CA PRO A 6 -20.90 -24.36 -59.06
C PRO A 6 -21.21 -23.00 -58.40
N GLN A 7 -22.40 -22.44 -58.63
CA GLN A 7 -22.79 -21.15 -58.01
C GLN A 7 -23.21 -21.31 -56.54
N SER A 8 -23.79 -22.45 -56.16
CA SER A 8 -24.11 -22.70 -54.74
C SER A 8 -22.86 -22.84 -53.88
N THR A 9 -21.82 -23.52 -54.39
CA THR A 9 -20.54 -23.68 -53.68
C THR A 9 -19.82 -22.34 -53.49
N GLU A 10 -19.83 -21.47 -54.48
CA GLU A 10 -19.25 -20.13 -54.39
C GLU A 10 -20.00 -19.26 -53.37
N LEU A 11 -21.34 -19.30 -53.37
CA LEU A 11 -22.17 -18.59 -52.39
C LEU A 11 -21.92 -19.03 -50.95
N ASP A 12 -21.72 -20.33 -50.70
CA ASP A 12 -21.42 -20.84 -49.37
C ASP A 12 -20.02 -20.42 -48.90
N THR A 13 -19.03 -20.40 -49.80
CA THR A 13 -17.69 -19.88 -49.47
C THR A 13 -17.71 -18.39 -49.10
N LEU A 14 -18.46 -17.58 -49.87
CA LEU A 14 -18.66 -16.15 -49.59
C LEU A 14 -19.35 -15.93 -48.24
N ARG A 15 -20.40 -16.70 -47.93
CA ARG A 15 -21.10 -16.63 -46.64
C ARG A 15 -20.18 -16.97 -45.47
N ARG A 16 -19.34 -18.00 -45.63
CA ARG A 16 -18.36 -18.38 -44.61
C ARG A 16 -17.32 -17.27 -44.38
N LEU A 17 -16.78 -16.70 -45.46
CA LEU A 17 -15.86 -15.56 -45.37
C LEU A 17 -16.50 -14.36 -44.66
N VAL A 18 -17.75 -14.03 -44.99
CA VAL A 18 -18.50 -12.95 -44.32
C VAL A 18 -18.69 -13.26 -42.84
N GLN A 19 -19.03 -14.49 -42.48
CA GLN A 19 -19.19 -14.91 -41.08
C GLN A 19 -17.86 -14.83 -40.32
N GLU A 20 -16.77 -15.33 -40.88
CA GLU A 20 -15.43 -15.27 -40.31
C GLU A 20 -15.01 -13.80 -40.08
N ARG A 21 -15.17 -12.93 -41.09
CA ARG A 21 -14.87 -11.50 -40.96
C ARG A 21 -15.78 -10.78 -39.97
N THR A 22 -17.05 -11.15 -39.91
CA THR A 22 -17.98 -10.57 -38.93
C THR A 22 -17.60 -10.98 -37.51
N ALA A 23 -17.20 -12.23 -37.30
CA ALA A 23 -16.70 -12.71 -36.01
C ALA A 23 -15.39 -12.01 -35.62
N ASP A 24 -14.45 -11.84 -36.56
CA ASP A 24 -13.20 -11.09 -36.35
C ASP A 24 -13.49 -9.64 -35.92
N LEU A 25 -14.40 -8.96 -36.62
CA LEU A 25 -14.79 -7.59 -36.29
C LEU A 25 -15.45 -7.48 -34.92
N GLN A 26 -16.33 -8.43 -34.57
CA GLN A 26 -16.96 -8.48 -33.25
C GLN A 26 -15.93 -8.69 -32.14
N ARG A 27 -14.93 -9.56 -32.38
CA ARG A 27 -13.84 -9.79 -31.44
C ARG A 27 -12.99 -8.53 -31.24
N ILE A 28 -12.54 -7.89 -32.32
CA ILE A 28 -11.74 -6.64 -32.23
C ILE A 28 -12.54 -5.53 -31.53
N LYS A 29 -13.84 -5.42 -31.82
CA LYS A 29 -14.72 -4.46 -31.14
C LYS A 29 -14.79 -4.73 -29.64
N ALA A 30 -14.94 -5.99 -29.23
CA ALA A 30 -14.95 -6.37 -27.83
C ALA A 30 -13.60 -6.08 -27.14
N GLU A 31 -12.48 -6.39 -27.80
CA GLU A 31 -11.14 -6.06 -27.31
C GLU A 31 -10.95 -4.55 -27.15
N TYR A 32 -11.41 -3.75 -28.11
CA TYR A 32 -11.38 -2.29 -28.05
C TYR A 32 -12.25 -1.72 -26.92
N ASP A 33 -13.47 -2.23 -26.74
CA ASP A 33 -14.35 -1.79 -25.66
C ASP A 33 -13.75 -2.13 -24.28
N ASN A 34 -13.12 -3.29 -24.14
CA ASN A 34 -12.39 -3.68 -22.94
C ASN A 34 -11.16 -2.79 -22.70
N TYR A 35 -10.38 -2.51 -23.74
CA TYR A 35 -9.25 -1.57 -23.67
C TYR A 35 -9.71 -0.18 -23.26
N ARG A 36 -10.77 0.37 -23.86
CA ARG A 36 -11.31 1.69 -23.54
C ARG A 36 -11.78 1.77 -22.09
N LYS A 37 -12.45 0.72 -21.59
CA LYS A 37 -12.85 0.62 -20.17
C LYS A 37 -11.63 0.58 -19.25
N ARG A 38 -10.59 -0.15 -19.62
CA ARG A 38 -9.34 -0.22 -18.86
C ARG A 38 -8.62 1.13 -18.81
N VAL A 39 -8.37 1.75 -19.97
CA VAL A 39 -7.69 3.05 -20.06
C VAL A 39 -8.43 4.15 -19.28
N ARG A 40 -9.77 4.15 -19.30
CA ARG A 40 -10.55 5.11 -18.49
C ARG A 40 -10.32 4.93 -17.00
N ARG A 41 -10.29 3.69 -16.50
CA ARG A 41 -9.98 3.39 -15.09
C ARG A 41 -8.55 3.77 -14.75
N ASP A 42 -7.60 3.40 -15.59
CA ASP A 42 -6.18 3.70 -15.37
C ASP A 42 -5.92 5.22 -15.35
N ARG A 43 -6.59 5.99 -16.22
CA ARG A 43 -6.51 7.47 -16.21
C ARG A 43 -7.04 8.09 -14.92
N LEU A 44 -8.11 7.54 -14.36
CA LEU A 44 -8.64 8.01 -13.07
C LEU A 44 -7.67 7.69 -11.94
N ALA A 45 -7.17 6.45 -11.89
CA ALA A 45 -6.19 6.02 -10.90
C ALA A 45 -4.90 6.87 -10.96
N VAL A 46 -4.39 7.17 -12.16
CA VAL A 46 -3.20 8.04 -12.32
C VAL A 46 -3.46 9.45 -11.79
N ARG A 47 -4.65 10.01 -11.99
CA ARG A 47 -5.01 11.33 -11.44
C ARG A 47 -5.05 11.31 -9.91
N GLU A 48 -5.66 10.29 -9.33
CA GLU A 48 -5.73 10.12 -7.87
C GLU A 48 -4.34 9.93 -7.26
N ILE A 49 -3.49 9.12 -7.87
CA ILE A 49 -2.10 8.92 -7.44
C ILE A 49 -1.30 10.21 -7.57
N ALA A 50 -1.46 10.96 -8.67
CA ALA A 50 -0.77 12.23 -8.86
C ALA A 50 -1.19 13.26 -7.80
N ALA A 51 -2.50 13.38 -7.52
CA ALA A 51 -3.01 14.25 -6.46
C ALA A 51 -2.46 13.83 -5.08
N ALA A 52 -2.49 12.53 -4.78
CA ALA A 52 -1.95 12.00 -3.53
C ALA A 52 -0.46 12.30 -3.35
N ASN A 53 0.34 12.20 -4.43
CA ASN A 53 1.78 12.51 -4.36
C ASN A 53 2.05 14.00 -4.08
N VAL A 54 1.29 14.90 -4.70
CA VAL A 54 1.39 16.35 -4.44
C VAL A 54 1.00 16.65 -2.99
N LEU A 55 -0.09 16.05 -2.50
CA LEU A 55 -0.53 16.24 -1.12
C LEU A 55 0.49 15.68 -0.11
N LYS A 56 1.08 14.51 -0.39
CA LYS A 56 2.18 13.95 0.42
C LYS A 56 3.38 14.90 0.51
N ALA A 57 3.74 15.55 -0.59
CA ALA A 57 4.81 16.55 -0.60
C ALA A 57 4.46 17.82 0.18
N LEU A 58 3.16 18.14 0.34
CA LEU A 58 2.68 19.30 1.10
C LEU A 58 2.54 19.02 2.61
N LEU A 59 2.42 17.75 3.03
CA LEU A 59 2.29 17.38 4.45
C LEU A 59 3.35 17.99 5.39
N PRO A 60 4.64 18.09 5.04
CA PRO A 60 5.63 18.73 5.91
C PRO A 60 5.36 20.21 6.18
N VAL A 61 4.70 20.91 5.24
CA VAL A 61 4.30 22.31 5.41
C VAL A 61 3.15 22.41 6.40
N LEU A 62 2.16 21.51 6.29
CA LEU A 62 1.06 21.41 7.25
C LEU A 62 1.59 21.11 8.67
N ASP A 63 2.51 20.16 8.79
CA ASP A 63 3.18 19.85 10.05
C ASP A 63 3.95 21.05 10.62
N ALA A 64 4.56 21.88 9.75
CA ALA A 64 5.26 23.08 10.17
C ALA A 64 4.31 24.16 10.70
N VAL A 65 3.13 24.31 10.07
CA VAL A 65 2.06 25.21 10.54
C VAL A 65 1.51 24.73 11.88
N ASP A 66 1.21 23.43 12.02
CA ASP A 66 0.74 22.87 13.29
C ASP A 66 1.78 23.01 14.41
N ARG A 67 3.06 22.82 14.08
CA ARG A 67 4.17 23.06 15.02
C ARG A 67 4.28 24.53 15.41
N ALA A 68 4.11 25.45 14.47
CA ALA A 68 4.11 26.88 14.77
C ALA A 68 2.94 27.26 15.69
N LEU A 69 1.74 26.74 15.44
CA LEU A 69 0.57 26.94 16.31
C LEU A 69 0.78 26.41 17.74
N ALA A 70 1.54 25.32 17.90
CA ALA A 70 1.77 24.70 19.21
C ALA A 70 2.85 25.41 20.04
N HIS A 71 3.83 26.07 19.41
CA HIS A 71 5.00 26.63 20.09
C HIS A 71 5.10 28.15 20.04
N GLU A 72 4.47 28.81 19.08
CA GLU A 72 4.49 30.27 18.94
C GLU A 72 3.23 30.90 19.56
N PRO A 73 3.32 32.13 20.08
CA PRO A 73 2.14 32.85 20.54
C PRO A 73 1.13 33.01 19.40
N LEU A 74 -0.12 32.60 19.67
CA LEU A 74 -1.18 32.55 18.67
C LEU A 74 -1.49 33.96 18.16
N THR A 75 -0.92 34.31 17.01
CA THR A 75 -1.29 35.54 16.30
C THR A 75 -2.57 35.27 15.49
N PRO A 76 -3.52 36.22 15.43
CA PRO A 76 -4.76 36.04 14.65
C PRO A 76 -4.50 35.62 13.20
N GLY A 77 -3.48 36.20 12.56
CA GLY A 77 -3.13 35.87 11.17
C GLY A 77 -2.63 34.44 10.97
N LEU A 78 -1.90 33.85 11.93
CA LEU A 78 -1.46 32.45 11.82
C LEU A 78 -2.65 31.49 11.93
N LYS A 79 -3.61 31.80 12.79
CA LYS A 79 -4.84 31.03 12.93
C LYS A 79 -5.67 31.08 11.65
N ASP A 80 -5.86 32.26 11.06
CA ASP A 80 -6.62 32.43 9.82
C ASP A 80 -5.98 31.66 8.64
N ILE A 81 -4.65 31.66 8.55
CA ILE A 81 -3.90 30.88 7.55
C ILE A 81 -4.11 29.37 7.76
N ALA A 82 -4.02 28.90 9.01
CA ALA A 82 -4.20 27.49 9.32
C ALA A 82 -5.63 27.01 9.05
N ASP A 83 -6.63 27.81 9.42
CA ASP A 83 -8.04 27.50 9.18
C ASP A 83 -8.34 27.50 7.67
N SER A 84 -7.85 28.49 6.93
CA SER A 84 -7.98 28.53 5.46
C SER A 84 -7.30 27.32 4.81
N LEU A 85 -6.11 26.94 5.27
CA LEU A 85 -5.40 25.77 4.75
C LEU A 85 -6.19 24.48 5.00
N LYS A 86 -6.73 24.31 6.21
CA LYS A 86 -7.58 23.15 6.57
C LYS A 86 -8.85 23.11 5.74
N GLU A 87 -9.49 24.25 5.48
CA GLU A 87 -10.69 24.33 4.64
C GLU A 87 -10.39 23.94 3.19
N GLN A 88 -9.30 24.45 2.60
CA GLN A 88 -8.90 24.10 1.24
C GLN A 88 -8.53 22.62 1.13
N LEU A 89 -7.79 22.06 2.10
CA LEU A 89 -7.46 20.63 2.13
C LEU A 89 -8.72 19.76 2.30
N GLY A 90 -9.67 20.19 3.15
CA GLY A 90 -10.97 19.54 3.32
C GLY A 90 -11.79 19.52 2.02
N SER A 91 -11.77 20.62 1.26
CA SER A 91 -12.45 20.70 -0.05
C SER A 91 -11.87 19.73 -1.09
N LEU A 92 -10.58 19.40 -0.98
CA LEU A 92 -9.90 18.41 -1.81
C LEU A 92 -10.16 16.96 -1.33
N GLY A 93 -10.90 16.77 -0.23
CA GLY A 93 -11.22 15.46 0.33
C GLY A 93 -10.14 14.89 1.26
N VAL A 94 -9.21 15.73 1.74
CA VAL A 94 -8.24 15.34 2.76
C VAL A 94 -8.90 15.37 4.12
N THR A 95 -8.76 14.28 4.89
CA THR A 95 -9.22 14.21 6.27
C THR A 95 -8.07 13.81 7.18
N SER A 96 -7.93 14.53 8.29
CA SER A 96 -7.03 14.18 9.38
C SER A 96 -7.66 13.12 10.27
N PHE A 97 -6.85 12.21 10.81
CA PHE A 97 -7.30 11.20 11.77
C PHE A 97 -6.20 10.89 12.80
N GLY A 98 -6.59 10.21 13.87
CA GLY A 98 -5.75 9.91 15.02
C GLY A 98 -6.03 10.91 16.14
N GLU A 99 -7.12 10.69 16.87
CA GLU A 99 -7.47 11.41 18.09
C GLU A 99 -7.03 10.61 19.34
N VAL A 100 -6.86 11.30 20.47
CA VAL A 100 -6.46 10.67 21.72
C VAL A 100 -7.63 9.82 22.20
N GLY A 101 -7.39 8.54 22.46
CA GLY A 101 -8.43 7.59 22.84
C GLY A 101 -8.98 6.74 21.69
N ASP A 102 -8.54 6.96 20.44
CA ASP A 102 -8.94 6.12 19.32
C ASP A 102 -8.43 4.67 19.47
N PRO A 103 -9.21 3.66 19.01
CA PRO A 103 -8.74 2.29 18.96
C PRO A 103 -7.57 2.16 17.97
N PHE A 104 -6.51 1.49 18.39
CA PHE A 104 -5.34 1.32 17.54
C PHE A 104 -5.64 0.37 16.37
N ASP A 105 -5.47 0.88 15.15
CA ASP A 105 -5.55 0.12 13.91
C ASP A 105 -4.20 0.13 13.18
N PRO A 106 -3.49 -1.00 13.05
CA PRO A 106 -2.22 -1.10 12.32
C PRO A 106 -2.27 -0.65 10.85
N ALA A 107 -3.45 -0.65 10.22
CA ALA A 107 -3.59 -0.19 8.84
C ALA A 107 -3.49 1.33 8.72
N CYS A 108 -3.88 2.07 9.77
CA CYS A 108 -3.95 3.53 9.76
C CYS A 108 -2.97 4.19 10.73
N HIS A 109 -2.49 3.47 11.75
CA HIS A 109 -1.67 3.99 12.83
C HIS A 109 -0.29 3.32 12.86
N ASP A 110 0.74 4.14 13.08
CA ASP A 110 2.12 3.71 13.29
C ASP A 110 2.47 3.91 14.77
N ALA A 111 2.59 2.80 15.51
CA ALA A 111 2.89 2.81 16.95
C ALA A 111 4.39 2.96 17.17
N LEU A 112 4.83 4.15 17.59
CA LEU A 112 6.25 4.40 17.88
C LEU A 112 6.67 3.90 19.27
N THR A 113 5.74 3.95 20.23
CA THR A 113 6.00 3.58 21.62
C THR A 113 4.82 2.81 22.16
N HIS A 114 5.10 1.70 22.84
CA HIS A 114 4.10 0.90 23.55
C HIS A 114 4.31 1.05 25.05
N ARG A 115 3.32 1.61 25.73
CA ARG A 115 3.25 1.64 27.18
C ARG A 115 2.41 0.47 27.69
N ILE A 116 3.00 -0.32 28.59
CA ILE A 116 2.29 -1.44 29.22
C ILE A 116 1.37 -0.86 30.28
N ASP A 117 0.08 -1.15 30.14
CA ASP A 117 -0.93 -0.83 31.14
C ASP A 117 -1.77 -2.08 31.41
N PRO A 118 -1.70 -2.64 32.63
CA PRO A 118 -2.43 -3.85 32.99
C PRO A 118 -3.94 -3.64 33.10
N GLU A 119 -4.43 -2.40 33.15
CA GLU A 119 -5.87 -2.09 33.22
C GLU A 119 -6.55 -2.02 31.84
N SER A 120 -5.76 -1.89 30.76
CA SER A 120 -6.28 -1.76 29.41
C SER A 120 -6.48 -3.12 28.73
N GLU A 121 -7.71 -3.46 28.37
CA GLU A 121 -8.05 -4.70 27.64
C GLU A 121 -7.70 -4.63 26.14
N ARG A 122 -7.53 -3.42 25.58
CA ARG A 122 -7.30 -3.17 24.15
C ARG A 122 -6.16 -2.19 23.94
N LEU A 123 -5.53 -2.24 22.77
CA LEU A 123 -4.55 -1.25 22.34
C LEU A 123 -5.27 0.05 21.97
N VAL A 124 -4.98 1.12 22.69
CA VAL A 124 -5.59 2.45 22.51
C VAL A 124 -4.49 3.49 22.28
N CYS A 125 -4.76 4.46 21.41
CA CYS A 125 -3.88 5.60 21.16
C CYS A 125 -3.89 6.55 22.37
N SER A 126 -2.83 6.52 23.19
CA SER A 126 -2.72 7.34 24.41
C SER A 126 -2.16 8.73 24.15
N GLN A 127 -1.27 8.87 23.18
CA GLN A 127 -0.78 10.16 22.73
C GLN A 127 -0.57 10.16 21.22
N ILE A 128 -0.91 11.27 20.57
CA ILE A 128 -0.63 11.47 19.15
C ILE A 128 0.65 12.30 19.06
N LEU A 129 1.67 11.73 18.44
CA LEU A 129 2.93 12.44 18.18
C LEU A 129 2.86 13.19 16.86
N ARG A 130 2.15 12.62 15.88
CA ARG A 130 1.94 13.25 14.57
C ARG A 130 0.61 12.80 13.97
N PRO A 131 -0.25 13.72 13.51
CA PRO A 131 -1.53 13.38 12.92
C PRO A 131 -1.37 12.63 11.59
N GLY A 132 -2.29 11.70 11.35
CA GLY A 132 -2.42 10.96 10.09
C GLY A 132 -3.31 11.71 9.10
N TYR A 133 -3.10 11.48 7.81
CA TYR A 133 -3.91 12.09 6.75
C TYR A 133 -4.32 11.04 5.70
N ARG A 134 -5.57 11.10 5.28
CA ARG A 134 -6.12 10.28 4.19
C ARG A 134 -6.82 11.16 3.15
N LEU A 135 -6.79 10.74 1.90
CA LEU A 135 -7.48 11.35 0.77
C LEU A 135 -8.59 10.40 0.33
N GLY A 136 -9.84 10.63 0.76
CA GLY A 136 -10.92 9.67 0.60
C GLY A 136 -10.54 8.30 1.17
N GLU A 137 -10.40 7.30 0.29
CA GLU A 137 -10.00 5.92 0.63
C GLU A 137 -8.47 5.69 0.63
N ASN A 138 -7.68 6.65 0.13
CA ASN A 138 -6.24 6.47 -0.03
C ASN A 138 -5.48 7.05 1.17
N LEU A 139 -4.74 6.20 1.88
CA LEU A 139 -3.91 6.61 3.01
C LEU A 139 -2.68 7.40 2.51
N LEU A 140 -2.58 8.67 2.87
CA LEU A 140 -1.41 9.48 2.53
C LEU A 140 -0.26 9.22 3.50
N ARG A 141 -0.58 9.22 4.80
CA ARG A 141 0.38 9.00 5.89
C ARG A 141 -0.35 8.42 7.10
N PRO A 142 0.19 7.36 7.73
CA PRO A 142 -0.35 6.85 8.99
C PRO A 142 -0.12 7.86 10.13
N ALA A 143 -1.01 7.86 11.13
CA ALA A 143 -0.83 8.67 12.33
C ALA A 143 0.24 8.03 13.22
N THR A 144 1.23 8.81 13.67
CA THR A 144 2.25 8.32 14.60
C THR A 144 1.74 8.49 16.02
N VAL A 145 1.57 7.39 16.75
CA VAL A 145 0.94 7.36 18.06
C VAL A 145 1.78 6.59 19.09
N GLU A 146 1.65 7.00 20.36
CA GLU A 146 1.97 6.15 21.50
C GLU A 146 0.72 5.32 21.80
N VAL A 147 0.90 4.00 21.91
CA VAL A 147 -0.17 3.07 22.25
C VAL A 147 -0.02 2.59 23.67
N THR A 148 -1.14 2.50 24.36
CA THR A 148 -1.24 1.88 25.66
C THR A 148 -2.04 0.59 25.52
N GLY A 149 -1.54 -0.50 26.09
CA GLY A 149 -2.23 -1.79 26.01
C GLY A 149 -1.55 -2.87 26.85
N PRO A 150 -2.14 -4.08 26.89
CA PRO A 150 -1.61 -5.19 27.65
C PRO A 150 -0.23 -5.59 27.10
N ALA A 151 0.61 -6.20 27.95
CA ALA A 151 1.94 -6.63 27.55
C ALA A 151 1.88 -7.45 26.24
N PRO A 152 2.74 -7.14 25.24
CA PRO A 152 2.65 -7.83 23.97
C PRO A 152 2.94 -9.32 24.20
N PRO A 153 2.19 -10.25 23.57
CA PRO A 153 2.54 -11.66 23.63
C PRO A 153 3.93 -11.81 23.00
N ALA A 154 4.89 -12.30 23.79
CA ALA A 154 6.27 -12.46 23.38
C ALA A 154 6.36 -13.28 22.08
N LYS A 155 6.48 -12.60 20.93
CA LYS A 155 6.81 -13.25 19.66
C LYS A 155 8.31 -13.49 19.62
N ASN A 156 8.69 -14.73 19.93
CA ASN A 156 9.93 -15.43 19.61
C ASN A 156 11.24 -14.65 19.82
N ALA A 157 11.86 -14.90 20.97
CA ALA A 157 13.31 -14.77 21.09
C ALA A 157 13.99 -15.70 20.07
N PRO A 158 14.94 -15.25 19.23
CA PRO A 158 15.92 -16.16 18.67
C PRO A 158 16.75 -16.70 19.85
N GLY A 159 16.66 -18.00 20.10
CA GLY A 159 17.39 -18.67 21.18
C GLY A 159 18.91 -18.44 21.08
N PRO A 160 19.64 -18.40 22.20
CA PRO A 160 21.09 -18.26 22.17
C PRO A 160 21.71 -19.64 21.90
N GLU A 161 21.85 -20.02 20.63
CA GLU A 161 22.74 -21.11 20.24
C GLU A 161 24.02 -20.53 19.64
N CYS A 162 24.81 -19.88 20.49
CA CYS A 162 26.22 -19.67 20.20
C CYS A 162 26.95 -20.97 20.55
N GLY A 163 26.92 -21.93 19.61
CA GLY A 163 27.68 -23.16 19.68
C GLY A 163 29.18 -22.87 19.64
N VAL A 164 29.80 -22.81 20.81
CA VAL A 164 31.26 -22.79 20.96
C VAL A 164 31.79 -24.13 20.45
N ARG A 165 32.29 -24.17 19.21
CA ARG A 165 33.14 -25.27 18.75
C ARG A 165 34.49 -25.13 19.44
N GLY A 166 34.59 -25.78 20.61
CA GLY A 166 35.86 -26.07 21.25
C GLY A 166 36.73 -26.90 20.31
N ALA A 167 37.94 -26.39 20.05
CA ALA A 167 38.98 -27.13 19.37
C ALA A 167 39.40 -28.30 20.26
N SER A 168 39.15 -29.53 19.82
CA SER A 168 39.72 -30.72 20.47
C SER A 168 41.08 -31.05 19.89
N ALA A 169 41.97 -31.40 20.81
CA ALA A 169 43.37 -31.65 20.60
C ALA A 169 43.66 -32.92 19.79
N ARG A 170 44.88 -32.92 19.24
CA ARG A 170 45.60 -34.01 18.57
C ARG A 170 45.62 -35.31 19.38
N ALA A 171 45.45 -36.45 18.71
CA ALA A 171 46.10 -37.72 19.06
C ALA A 171 46.13 -38.69 17.86
N ASP A 172 47.36 -39.10 17.54
CA ASP A 172 47.83 -40.30 16.83
C ASP A 172 46.91 -41.12 15.92
N LYS A 173 47.35 -41.26 14.66
CA LYS A 173 47.04 -42.41 13.82
C LYS A 173 48.35 -42.92 13.22
N PRO A 174 48.75 -44.19 13.46
CA PRO A 174 49.97 -44.73 12.88
C PRO A 174 49.74 -45.04 11.38
N PRO A 175 50.77 -44.94 10.52
CA PRO A 175 50.63 -45.29 9.13
C PRO A 175 50.71 -46.82 8.95
N LEU A 176 49.84 -47.36 8.10
CA LEU A 176 49.95 -48.71 7.57
C LEU A 176 50.25 -48.67 6.06
N PRO A 177 50.89 -49.71 5.53
CA PRO A 177 51.98 -49.56 4.56
C PRO A 177 51.53 -49.57 3.11
N VAL A 178 52.39 -48.98 2.28
CA VAL A 178 52.37 -49.05 0.82
C VAL A 178 52.71 -50.49 0.38
N ALA A 179 51.96 -51.03 -0.57
CA ALA A 179 52.41 -52.17 -1.37
C ALA A 179 52.21 -51.88 -2.86
N PRO A 180 53.09 -52.40 -3.74
CA PRO A 180 53.35 -51.83 -5.06
C PRO A 180 52.82 -52.69 -6.23
N THR A 181 52.95 -52.10 -7.42
CA THR A 181 52.81 -52.62 -8.81
C THR A 181 51.50 -52.26 -9.49
#